data_AF-A0A973PCB0-F1
#
_entry.id   AF-A0A973PCB0-F1
#
_cell.length_a   1.000
_cell.length_b   1.000
_cell.length_c   1.000
_cell.angle_alpha   90.00
_cell.angle_beta   90.00
_cell.angle_gamma   90.00
#
_symmetry.space_group_name_H-M   'P 1'
#
loop_
_entity.id
_entity.type
_entity.pdbx_description
1 polymer ?
#
loop_
_entity_poly.entity_id
_entity_poly.type
_entity_poly.pdbx_seq_one_letter_code
_entity_poly.pdbx_strand_id
1 'polypeptide(L)'
;SKADDWRVSSTAQLLPGQELPDIQLDPEGYATALTPDDKSVTISPQLMGPMHATVAEAGATGVTAGLISPGALTTDVATQIAKARSDAKDSGYGYDSIFSQGDYPYYALRTRDGGALIQYALTRTTSTIPRTKAAKDDGMPVPAVAHWGIGKNVVYTTLKLVETHLYAAIVPKASAPAPARVIAHDGALTKASGS
;
A
#
# COMPACT_ATOMS: atom_id res chain seq x y z
N SER A 1 -1.48 16.75 -33.01
CA SER A 1 -1.33 17.66 -31.84
C SER A 1 -0.39 17.01 -30.84
N LYS A 2 0.46 17.75 -30.14
CA LYS A 2 1.41 17.21 -29.13
C LYS A 2 0.75 16.86 -27.78
N ALA A 3 -0.58 16.88 -27.72
CA ALA A 3 -1.36 16.59 -26.50
C ALA A 3 -1.80 15.11 -26.40
N ASP A 4 -1.53 14.28 -27.42
CA ASP A 4 -2.18 12.97 -27.60
C ASP A 4 -1.50 11.77 -26.93
N ASP A 5 -0.52 11.95 -26.04
CA ASP A 5 0.13 10.80 -25.35
C ASP A 5 0.30 10.99 -23.83
N TRP A 6 -0.43 11.91 -23.21
CA TRP A 6 -0.46 11.98 -21.75
C TRP A 6 -1.26 10.82 -21.18
N ARG A 7 -0.58 9.93 -20.46
CA ARG A 7 -1.21 8.83 -19.71
C ARG A 7 -1.09 9.11 -18.22
N VAL A 8 -2.18 8.87 -17.51
CA VAL A 8 -2.20 8.87 -16.05
C VAL A 8 -1.27 7.75 -15.56
N SER A 9 -0.23 8.10 -14.81
CA SER A 9 0.72 7.13 -14.23
C SER A 9 0.32 6.64 -12.85
N SER A 10 -0.39 7.47 -12.08
CA SER A 10 -0.86 7.17 -10.72
C SER A 10 -1.99 8.11 -10.32
N THR A 11 -2.95 7.59 -9.57
CA THR A 11 -4.01 8.35 -8.89
C THR A 11 -4.22 7.80 -7.49
N ALA A 12 -4.45 8.68 -6.52
CA ALA A 12 -4.92 8.29 -5.20
C ALA A 12 -6.02 9.28 -4.79
N GLN A 13 -7.10 8.79 -4.20
CA GLN A 13 -8.20 9.63 -3.77
C GLN A 13 -7.96 10.11 -2.34
N LEU A 14 -8.18 11.40 -2.06
CA LEU A 14 -8.10 11.93 -0.69
C LEU A 14 -9.03 11.14 0.24
N LEU A 15 -8.50 10.78 1.40
CA LEU A 15 -9.29 10.19 2.47
C LEU A 15 -10.26 11.23 3.04
N PRO A 16 -11.39 10.81 3.63
CA PRO A 16 -12.36 11.72 4.24
C PRO A 16 -11.70 12.69 5.22
N GLY A 17 -11.96 13.99 5.04
CA GLY A 17 -11.45 15.05 5.90
C GLY A 17 -9.97 15.40 5.73
N GLN A 18 -9.28 14.82 4.73
CA GLN A 18 -7.91 15.20 4.38
C GLN A 18 -7.89 16.29 3.32
N GLU A 19 -6.83 17.09 3.34
CA GLU A 19 -6.56 18.15 2.38
C GLU A 19 -5.17 17.97 1.78
N LEU A 20 -4.98 18.48 0.57
CA LEU A 20 -3.65 18.55 -0.03
C LEU A 20 -2.82 19.63 0.67
N PRO A 21 -1.53 19.38 0.95
CA PRO A 21 -0.65 20.42 1.47
C PRO A 21 -0.33 21.46 0.39
N ASP A 22 0.02 22.66 0.82
CA ASP A 22 0.58 23.67 -0.09
C ASP A 22 1.93 23.19 -0.63
N ILE A 23 2.02 23.08 -1.96
CA ILE A 23 3.25 22.69 -2.64
C ILE A 23 4.16 23.90 -2.82
N GLN A 24 5.45 23.71 -2.54
CA GLN A 24 6.46 24.71 -2.83
C GLN A 24 6.71 24.76 -4.33
N LEU A 25 6.67 25.97 -4.88
CA LEU A 25 7.00 26.25 -6.27
C LEU A 25 8.40 26.84 -6.37
N ASP A 26 9.09 26.56 -7.48
CA ASP A 26 10.33 27.22 -7.87
C ASP A 26 10.07 28.64 -8.42
N PRO A 27 11.11 29.45 -8.70
CA PRO A 27 10.94 30.80 -9.23
C PRO A 27 10.17 30.86 -10.56
N GLU A 28 10.15 29.78 -11.32
CA GLU A 28 9.44 29.63 -12.58
C GLU A 28 7.98 29.17 -12.41
N GLY A 29 7.58 28.83 -11.18
CA GLY A 29 6.22 28.43 -10.82
C GLY A 29 5.94 26.92 -10.89
N TYR A 30 6.95 26.08 -11.07
CA TYR A 30 6.80 24.62 -11.06
C TYR A 30 6.96 24.03 -9.67
N ALA A 31 6.27 22.91 -9.41
CA ALA A 31 6.42 22.19 -8.15
C ALA A 31 7.87 21.72 -7.95
N THR A 32 8.43 22.00 -6.77
CA THR A 32 9.80 21.61 -6.43
C THR A 32 9.88 20.11 -6.10
N ALA A 33 10.54 19.33 -6.94
CA ALA A 33 10.75 17.91 -6.70
C ALA A 33 11.81 17.63 -5.62
N LEU A 34 11.70 16.50 -4.95
CA LEU A 34 12.70 15.99 -4.02
C LEU A 34 13.50 14.83 -4.62
N THR A 35 14.78 14.74 -4.25
CA THR A 35 15.60 13.59 -4.64
C THR A 35 15.19 12.35 -3.83
N PRO A 36 15.39 11.15 -4.38
CA PRO A 36 15.17 9.87 -3.69
C PRO A 36 15.66 9.80 -2.24
N ASP A 37 16.83 10.39 -2.00
CA ASP A 37 17.60 10.33 -0.77
C ASP A 37 17.56 11.62 0.05
N ASP A 38 16.66 12.55 -0.26
CA ASP A 38 16.54 13.82 0.45
C ASP A 38 16.36 13.57 1.95
N LYS A 39 17.29 14.10 2.76
CA LYS A 39 17.36 13.92 4.23
C LYS A 39 16.78 15.10 5.00
N SER A 40 16.24 16.09 4.32
CA SER A 40 15.58 17.24 4.96
C SER A 40 14.15 16.93 5.41
N VAL A 41 13.65 15.73 5.13
CA VAL A 41 12.36 15.18 5.57
C VAL A 41 12.55 13.94 6.44
N THR A 42 11.58 13.63 7.29
CA THR A 42 11.70 12.56 8.30
C THR A 42 11.84 11.16 7.70
N ILE A 43 11.22 10.93 6.54
CA ILE A 43 11.34 9.71 5.75
C ILE A 43 11.76 10.12 4.33
N SER A 44 12.97 9.75 3.92
CA SER A 44 13.42 10.01 2.56
C SER A 44 12.46 9.37 1.54
N PRO A 45 12.21 10.00 0.38
CA PRO A 45 11.21 9.53 -0.58
C PRO A 45 11.29 8.06 -0.96
N GLN A 46 12.49 7.54 -1.20
CA GLN A 46 12.68 6.13 -1.56
C GLN A 46 12.32 5.14 -0.44
N LEU A 47 12.28 5.59 0.82
CA LEU A 47 12.00 4.76 1.99
C LEU A 47 10.52 4.76 2.39
N MET A 48 9.70 5.66 1.84
CA MET A 48 8.28 5.79 2.20
C MET A 48 7.51 4.49 1.96
N GLY A 49 7.66 3.88 0.78
CA GLY A 49 7.02 2.61 0.43
C GLY A 49 7.46 1.45 1.35
N PRO A 50 8.77 1.13 1.42
CA PRO A 50 9.28 0.06 2.29
C PRO A 50 8.89 0.22 3.76
N MET A 51 8.97 1.44 4.32
CA MET A 51 8.55 1.69 5.70
C MET A 51 7.05 1.49 5.90
N HIS A 52 6.23 1.92 4.93
CA HIS A 52 4.79 1.69 5.00
C HIS A 52 4.46 0.20 4.90
N ALA A 53 5.10 -0.56 4.03
CA ALA A 53 4.92 -2.02 3.97
C ALA A 53 5.24 -2.69 5.32
N THR A 54 6.34 -2.30 5.98
CA THR A 54 6.67 -2.82 7.32
C THR A 54 5.60 -2.45 8.35
N VAL A 55 5.10 -1.21 8.36
CA VAL A 55 4.01 -0.80 9.27
C VAL A 55 2.71 -1.56 8.99
N ALA A 56 2.38 -1.81 7.73
CA ALA A 56 1.18 -2.56 7.35
C ALA A 56 1.22 -4.03 7.81
N GLU A 57 2.41 -4.63 7.86
CA GLU A 57 2.59 -6.02 8.30
C GLU A 57 2.79 -6.17 9.82
N ALA A 58 3.60 -5.29 10.43
CA ALA A 58 3.98 -5.37 11.84
C ALA A 58 3.10 -4.51 12.77
N GLY A 59 2.30 -3.60 12.22
CA GLY A 59 1.44 -2.70 12.96
C GLY A 59 2.23 -1.67 13.77
N ALA A 60 1.79 -1.43 15.01
CA ALA A 60 2.44 -0.50 15.94
C ALA A 60 3.68 -1.09 16.65
N THR A 61 4.21 -2.20 16.15
CA THR A 61 5.38 -2.89 16.72
C THR A 61 6.57 -2.84 15.76
N GLY A 62 7.78 -3.04 16.28
CA GLY A 62 9.00 -3.08 15.47
C GLY A 62 9.65 -1.71 15.25
N VAL A 63 10.67 -1.70 14.39
CA VAL A 63 11.59 -0.56 14.20
C VAL A 63 10.98 0.65 13.50
N THR A 64 9.86 0.47 12.80
CA THR A 64 9.13 1.55 12.09
C THR A 64 7.94 2.08 12.90
N ALA A 65 7.72 1.58 14.12
CA ALA A 65 6.63 2.03 14.97
C ALA A 65 6.72 3.55 15.23
N GLY A 66 5.62 4.26 15.02
CA GLY A 66 5.55 5.71 15.20
C GLY A 66 6.14 6.56 14.07
N LEU A 67 6.77 5.97 13.05
CA LEU A 67 7.23 6.73 11.87
C LEU A 67 6.08 7.13 10.95
N ILE A 68 5.00 6.34 10.95
CA ILE A 68 3.78 6.58 10.18
C ILE A 68 2.62 6.58 11.16
N SER A 69 1.69 7.52 10.98
CA SER A 69 0.51 7.66 11.82
C SER A 69 -0.37 6.40 11.74
N PRO A 70 -0.90 5.93 12.88
CA PRO A 70 -1.87 4.84 12.91
C PRO A 70 -3.12 5.11 12.08
N GLY A 71 -3.76 4.05 11.58
CA GLY A 71 -5.01 4.15 10.82
C GLY A 71 -5.33 2.92 9.97
N ALA A 72 -6.50 2.99 9.32
CA ALA A 72 -7.12 1.90 8.57
C ALA A 72 -6.25 1.32 7.44
N LEU A 73 -5.37 2.16 6.88
CA LEU A 73 -4.49 1.82 5.77
C LEU A 73 -3.03 1.59 6.21
N THR A 74 -2.72 1.76 7.49
CA THR A 74 -1.38 1.62 8.05
C THR A 74 -1.40 0.51 9.12
N THR A 75 -1.47 0.85 10.39
CA THR A 75 -1.35 -0.09 11.51
C THR A 75 -2.49 -1.10 11.60
N ASP A 76 -3.71 -0.71 11.21
CA ASP A 76 -4.90 -1.58 11.33
C ASP A 76 -4.84 -2.75 10.35
N VAL A 77 -4.05 -2.62 9.27
CA VAL A 77 -3.79 -3.68 8.30
C VAL A 77 -3.16 -4.89 8.99
N ALA A 78 -2.25 -4.69 9.94
CA ALA A 78 -1.63 -5.78 10.68
C ALA A 78 -2.67 -6.57 11.49
N THR A 79 -3.62 -5.88 12.12
CA THR A 79 -4.74 -6.50 12.82
C THR A 79 -5.64 -7.28 11.86
N GLN A 80 -5.93 -6.74 10.67
CA GLN A 80 -6.69 -7.44 9.63
C GLN A 80 -5.97 -8.70 9.15
N ILE A 81 -4.65 -8.65 8.94
CA ILE A 81 -3.82 -9.79 8.54
C ILE A 81 -3.85 -10.87 9.63
N ALA A 82 -3.66 -10.49 10.90
CA ALA A 82 -3.68 -11.42 12.02
C ALA A 82 -5.04 -12.11 12.15
N LYS A 83 -6.14 -11.36 12.00
CA LYS A 83 -7.50 -11.91 12.00
C LYS A 83 -7.71 -12.89 10.84
N ALA A 84 -7.41 -12.49 9.61
CA ALA A 84 -7.56 -13.35 8.43
C ALA A 84 -6.74 -14.64 8.56
N ARG A 85 -5.53 -14.55 9.13
CA ARG A 85 -4.68 -15.71 9.41
C ARG A 85 -5.30 -16.64 10.45
N SER A 86 -5.91 -16.10 11.51
CA SER A 86 -6.62 -16.90 12.52
C SER A 86 -7.84 -17.59 11.91
N ASP A 87 -8.71 -16.84 11.22
CA ASP A 87 -9.94 -17.36 10.63
C ASP A 87 -9.63 -18.48 9.59
N ALA A 88 -8.59 -18.28 8.78
CA ALA A 88 -8.12 -19.29 7.83
C ALA A 88 -7.62 -20.55 8.53
N LYS A 89 -6.84 -20.40 9.61
CA LYS A 89 -6.31 -21.51 10.40
C LYS A 89 -7.44 -22.33 11.03
N ASP A 90 -8.43 -21.66 11.62
CA ASP A 90 -9.59 -22.32 12.23
C ASP A 90 -10.42 -23.10 11.20
N SER A 91 -10.36 -22.67 9.94
CA SER A 91 -10.98 -23.35 8.79
C SER A 91 -10.06 -24.40 8.11
N GLY A 92 -8.87 -24.66 8.66
CA GLY A 92 -7.94 -25.66 8.12
C GLY A 92 -7.09 -25.19 6.93
N TYR A 93 -6.99 -23.88 6.69
CA TYR A 93 -6.14 -23.27 5.66
C TYR A 93 -4.94 -22.54 6.29
N GLY A 94 -3.88 -22.38 5.51
CA GLY A 94 -2.82 -21.43 5.77
C GLY A 94 -3.08 -20.17 4.98
N TYR A 95 -2.84 -19.01 5.60
CA TYR A 95 -3.01 -17.71 4.98
C TYR A 95 -1.78 -16.84 5.21
N ASP A 96 -1.32 -16.21 4.14
CA ASP A 96 -0.29 -15.18 4.18
C ASP A 96 -0.71 -13.93 3.42
N SER A 97 -0.18 -12.78 3.83
CA SER A 97 -0.47 -11.46 3.28
C SER A 97 0.78 -10.60 3.43
N ILE A 98 1.47 -10.38 2.32
CA ILE A 98 2.75 -9.68 2.26
C ILE A 98 2.57 -8.39 1.46
N PHE A 99 3.10 -7.29 1.99
CA PHE A 99 3.25 -6.02 1.31
C PHE A 99 4.68 -5.85 0.81
N SER A 100 4.81 -5.41 -0.44
CA SER A 100 6.10 -5.03 -1.00
C SER A 100 5.98 -3.68 -1.70
N GLN A 101 7.11 -2.99 -1.85
CA GLN A 101 7.21 -1.97 -2.88
C GLN A 101 7.04 -2.66 -4.24
N GLY A 102 6.14 -2.14 -5.08
CA GLY A 102 6.01 -2.61 -6.46
C GLY A 102 7.01 -1.91 -7.39
N ASP A 103 7.02 -2.26 -8.67
CA ASP A 103 7.88 -1.63 -9.70
C ASP A 103 7.38 -0.24 -10.15
N TYR A 104 6.53 0.40 -9.35
CA TYR A 104 5.94 1.69 -9.66
C TYR A 104 6.86 2.82 -9.18
N PRO A 105 6.98 3.91 -9.95
CA PRO A 105 7.73 5.08 -9.51
C PRO A 105 7.08 5.71 -8.28
N TYR A 106 7.90 6.31 -7.43
CA TYR A 106 7.43 7.29 -6.45
C TYR A 106 7.69 8.70 -6.97
N TYR A 107 6.85 9.63 -6.55
CA TYR A 107 6.98 11.05 -6.84
C TYR A 107 6.95 11.83 -5.54
N ALA A 108 7.92 12.70 -5.32
CA ALA A 108 8.01 13.48 -4.10
C ALA A 108 8.14 14.97 -4.41
N LEU A 109 7.25 15.76 -3.84
CA LEU A 109 7.20 17.21 -3.98
C LEU A 109 7.42 17.87 -2.63
N ARG A 110 8.20 18.95 -2.60
CA ARG A 110 8.41 19.78 -1.42
C ARG A 110 7.11 20.50 -1.06
N THR A 111 6.74 20.47 0.21
CA THR A 111 5.64 21.29 0.74
C THR A 111 6.18 22.63 1.27
N ARG A 112 5.34 23.68 1.28
CA ARG A 112 5.73 25.03 1.71
C ARG A 112 6.27 25.11 3.15
N ASP A 113 5.84 24.20 4.02
CA ASP A 113 6.32 24.11 5.39
C ASP A 113 7.69 23.42 5.53
N GLY A 114 8.25 22.93 4.42
CA GLY A 114 9.54 22.26 4.31
C GLY A 114 9.46 20.72 4.31
N GLY A 115 8.27 20.13 4.45
CA GLY A 115 8.05 18.69 4.37
C GLY A 115 7.98 18.15 2.93
N ALA A 116 7.30 17.03 2.74
CA ALA A 116 7.04 16.43 1.44
C ALA A 116 5.61 15.92 1.29
N LEU A 117 5.09 15.99 0.06
CA LEU A 117 4.01 15.16 -0.43
C LEU A 117 4.61 14.05 -1.28
N ILE A 118 4.41 12.79 -0.89
CA ILE A 118 5.01 11.63 -1.54
C ILE A 118 3.91 10.70 -2.04
N GLN A 119 3.88 10.48 -3.35
CA GLN A 119 3.05 9.47 -4.01
C GLN A 119 3.87 8.21 -4.26
N TYR A 120 3.32 7.05 -3.95
CA TYR A 120 4.00 5.77 -4.07
C TYR A 120 2.98 4.63 -4.18
N ALA A 121 3.44 3.44 -4.57
CA ALA A 121 2.59 2.27 -4.63
C ALA A 121 3.12 1.14 -3.76
N LEU A 122 2.20 0.33 -3.23
CA LEU A 122 2.49 -0.96 -2.62
C LEU A 122 1.74 -2.06 -3.37
N THR A 123 2.34 -3.23 -3.42
CA THR A 123 1.69 -4.45 -3.86
C THR A 123 1.39 -5.30 -2.64
N ARG A 124 0.13 -5.70 -2.47
CA ARG A 124 -0.26 -6.70 -1.47
C ARG A 124 -0.47 -8.04 -2.16
N THR A 125 0.24 -9.07 -1.72
CA THR A 125 0.03 -10.44 -2.17
C THR A 125 -0.56 -11.26 -1.05
N THR A 126 -1.76 -11.81 -1.26
CA THR A 126 -2.34 -12.80 -0.35
C THR A 126 -2.26 -14.20 -0.96
N SER A 127 -1.99 -15.19 -0.12
CA SER A 127 -1.92 -16.60 -0.52
C SER A 127 -2.65 -17.46 0.49
N THR A 128 -3.58 -18.28 0.01
CA THR A 128 -4.33 -19.26 0.80
C THR A 128 -4.06 -20.65 0.27
N ILE A 129 -3.75 -21.60 1.17
CA ILE A 129 -3.49 -23.01 0.84
C ILE A 129 -4.14 -23.93 1.87
N PRO A 130 -4.70 -25.09 1.49
CA PRO A 130 -5.25 -26.05 2.45
C PRO A 130 -4.12 -26.67 3.29
N ARG A 131 -4.39 -26.87 4.59
CA ARG A 131 -3.48 -27.51 5.56
C ARG A 131 -4.06 -28.78 6.17
N THR A 132 -5.36 -29.01 6.03
CA THR A 132 -6.04 -30.23 6.47
C THR A 132 -6.63 -31.00 5.29
N LYS A 133 -6.95 -32.28 5.50
CA LYS A 133 -7.67 -33.07 4.49
C LYS A 133 -9.06 -32.51 4.20
N ALA A 134 -9.81 -32.13 5.22
CA ALA A 134 -11.14 -31.52 5.07
C ALA A 134 -11.07 -30.26 4.20
N ALA A 135 -10.18 -29.33 4.50
CA ALA A 135 -10.00 -28.10 3.71
C ALA A 135 -9.61 -28.37 2.24
N LYS A 136 -8.85 -29.44 1.99
CA LYS A 136 -8.50 -29.87 0.63
C LYS A 136 -9.70 -30.44 -0.12
N ASP A 137 -10.57 -31.18 0.56
CA ASP A 137 -11.77 -31.77 -0.04
C ASP A 137 -12.87 -30.70 -0.27
N ASP A 138 -13.02 -29.75 0.66
CA ASP A 138 -13.99 -28.65 0.59
C ASP A 138 -13.64 -27.63 -0.52
N GLY A 139 -12.35 -27.38 -0.74
CA GLY A 139 -11.86 -26.36 -1.66
C GLY A 139 -11.97 -24.94 -1.09
N MET A 140 -11.32 -23.99 -1.76
CA MET A 140 -11.31 -22.57 -1.39
C MET A 140 -12.26 -21.79 -2.30
N PRO A 141 -13.27 -21.08 -1.75
CA PRO A 141 -14.11 -20.22 -2.56
C PRO A 141 -13.30 -19.08 -3.15
N VAL A 142 -13.49 -18.83 -4.45
CA VAL A 142 -12.90 -17.69 -5.14
C VAL A 142 -13.76 -16.45 -4.86
N PRO A 143 -13.18 -15.34 -4.34
CA PRO A 143 -13.93 -14.12 -4.15
C PRO A 143 -14.48 -13.58 -5.48
N ALA A 144 -15.66 -12.96 -5.46
CA ALA A 144 -16.30 -12.43 -6.67
C ALA A 144 -15.39 -11.46 -7.46
N VAL A 145 -14.62 -10.63 -6.74
CA VAL A 145 -13.65 -9.69 -7.32
C VAL A 145 -12.51 -10.38 -8.07
N ALA A 146 -12.28 -11.68 -7.86
CA ALA A 146 -11.21 -12.47 -8.47
C ALA A 146 -11.70 -13.38 -9.62
N HIS A 147 -13.01 -13.45 -9.87
CA HIS A 147 -13.58 -14.33 -10.89
C HIS A 147 -13.04 -14.05 -12.29
N TRP A 148 -12.75 -12.79 -12.63
CA TRP A 148 -12.20 -12.40 -13.93
C TRP A 148 -10.85 -13.05 -14.24
N GLY A 149 -10.03 -13.34 -13.22
CA GLY A 149 -8.68 -13.90 -13.41
C GLY A 149 -8.61 -15.43 -13.29
N ILE A 150 -9.53 -16.04 -12.54
CA ILE A 150 -9.48 -17.50 -12.25
C ILE A 150 -10.51 -18.29 -13.08
N GLY A 151 -11.66 -17.69 -13.39
CA GLY A 151 -12.73 -18.35 -14.17
C GLY A 151 -13.43 -19.52 -13.48
N LYS A 152 -13.16 -19.76 -12.19
CA LYS A 152 -13.78 -20.80 -11.35
C LYS A 152 -14.30 -20.18 -10.06
N ASN A 153 -15.34 -20.81 -9.49
CA ASN A 153 -15.90 -20.40 -8.19
C ASN A 153 -15.14 -21.02 -7.00
N VAL A 154 -14.39 -22.11 -7.22
CA VAL A 154 -13.63 -22.85 -6.20
C VAL A 154 -12.29 -23.32 -6.77
N VAL A 155 -11.23 -23.28 -5.96
CA VAL A 155 -9.89 -23.80 -6.26
C VAL A 155 -9.38 -24.68 -5.11
N TYR A 156 -8.54 -25.68 -5.37
CA TYR A 156 -8.31 -26.76 -4.38
C TYR A 156 -6.89 -26.81 -3.81
N THR A 157 -5.93 -26.15 -4.45
CA THR A 157 -4.50 -26.26 -4.10
C THR A 157 -3.94 -24.93 -3.64
N THR A 158 -4.24 -23.85 -4.35
CA THR A 158 -3.77 -22.51 -3.99
C THR A 158 -4.72 -21.45 -4.52
N LEU A 159 -4.97 -20.42 -3.72
CA LEU A 159 -5.59 -19.17 -4.13
C LEU A 159 -4.59 -18.04 -3.87
N LYS A 160 -4.19 -17.33 -4.93
CA LYS A 160 -3.27 -16.19 -4.85
C LYS A 160 -3.91 -14.95 -5.47
N LEU A 161 -3.96 -13.88 -4.68
CA LEU A 161 -4.49 -12.58 -5.08
C LEU A 161 -3.39 -11.53 -4.96
N VAL A 162 -3.32 -10.62 -5.92
CA VAL A 162 -2.38 -9.50 -5.92
C VAL A 162 -3.17 -8.22 -6.11
N GLU A 163 -3.04 -7.32 -5.14
CA GLU A 163 -3.63 -6.00 -5.15
C GLU A 163 -2.53 -4.96 -5.35
N THR A 164 -2.82 -3.92 -6.14
CA THR A 164 -1.99 -2.73 -6.25
C THR A 164 -2.68 -1.60 -5.51
N HIS A 165 -1.95 -0.95 -4.62
CA HIS A 165 -2.42 0.18 -3.82
C HIS A 165 -1.57 1.41 -4.13
N LEU A 166 -2.22 2.50 -4.51
CA LEU A 166 -1.61 3.80 -4.76
C LEU A 166 -1.89 4.70 -3.55
N TYR A 167 -0.86 5.33 -3.02
CA TYR A 167 -0.93 6.16 -1.81
C TYR A 167 -0.38 7.55 -2.08
N ALA A 168 -0.86 8.53 -1.31
CA ALA A 168 -0.14 9.77 -1.07
C ALA A 168 0.03 9.99 0.44
N ALA A 169 1.24 10.40 0.86
CA ALA A 169 1.54 10.70 2.24
C ALA A 169 2.19 12.08 2.40
N ILE A 170 1.87 12.76 3.49
CA ILE A 170 2.59 13.94 3.96
C ILE A 170 3.71 13.47 4.89
N VAL A 171 4.94 13.85 4.58
CA VAL A 171 6.13 13.57 5.38
C VAL A 171 6.67 14.86 5.96
N PRO A 172 6.74 15.01 7.29
CA PRO A 172 7.26 16.23 7.91
C PRO A 172 8.72 16.51 7.59
N LYS A 173 9.13 17.78 7.74
CA LYS A 173 10.54 18.15 7.68
C LYS A 173 11.33 17.53 8.84
N ALA A 174 12.58 17.17 8.60
CA ALA A 174 13.46 16.53 9.57
C ALA A 174 13.75 17.41 10.80
N SER A 175 13.71 18.75 10.65
CA SER A 175 13.93 19.68 11.77
C SER A 175 12.71 19.85 12.69
N ALA A 176 11.56 19.32 12.33
CA ALA A 176 10.35 19.28 13.16
C ALA A 176 9.68 17.91 12.99
N PRO A 177 10.32 16.84 13.53
CA PRO A 177 9.91 15.47 13.23
C PRO A 177 8.52 15.17 13.81
N ALA A 178 7.69 14.55 12.98
CA ALA A 178 6.42 13.97 13.36
C ALA A 178 6.15 12.74 12.48
N PRO A 179 5.19 11.86 12.85
CA PRO A 179 4.84 10.72 12.02
C PRO A 179 4.30 11.18 10.66
N ALA A 180 4.70 10.50 9.59
CA ALA A 180 4.11 10.69 8.28
C ALA A 180 2.61 10.34 8.31
N ARG A 181 1.81 10.99 7.46
CA ARG A 181 0.37 10.75 7.38
C ARG A 181 -0.01 10.33 5.98
N VAL A 182 -0.65 9.16 5.84
CA VAL A 182 -1.32 8.78 4.59
C VAL A 182 -2.58 9.63 4.45
N ILE A 183 -2.69 10.39 3.37
CA ILE A 183 -3.80 11.32 3.12
C ILE A 183 -4.65 10.94 1.93
N ALA A 184 -4.15 10.06 1.06
CA ALA A 184 -4.86 9.57 -0.10
C ALA A 184 -4.56 8.10 -0.35
N HIS A 185 -5.55 7.39 -0.88
CA HIS A 185 -5.45 5.99 -1.27
C HIS A 185 -6.37 5.68 -2.43
N ASP A 186 -5.91 4.79 -3.30
CA ASP A 186 -6.73 4.03 -4.24
C ASP A 186 -6.13 2.62 -4.35
N GLY A 187 -6.93 1.61 -4.67
CA GLY A 187 -6.40 0.26 -4.81
C GLY A 187 -7.39 -0.74 -5.36
N ALA A 188 -6.85 -1.74 -6.06
CA ALA A 188 -7.65 -2.77 -6.70
C ALA A 188 -6.88 -4.09 -6.82
N LEU A 189 -7.63 -5.18 -6.96
CA LEU A 189 -7.10 -6.47 -7.37
C LEU A 189 -6.61 -6.39 -8.82
N THR A 190 -5.31 -6.59 -9.04
CA THR A 190 -4.66 -6.50 -10.36
C THR A 190 -4.20 -7.85 -10.90
N LYS A 191 -4.16 -8.89 -10.06
CA LYS A 191 -3.94 -10.28 -10.51
C LYS A 191 -4.65 -11.27 -9.60
N ALA A 192 -5.25 -12.29 -10.20
CA ALA A 192 -5.80 -13.43 -9.49
C ALA A 192 -5.37 -14.73 -10.17
N SER A 193 -5.01 -15.74 -9.38
CA SER A 193 -4.66 -17.06 -9.90
C SER A 193 -4.99 -18.13 -8.86
N GLY A 194 -5.41 -19.30 -9.31
CA GLY A 194 -5.61 -20.45 -8.45
C GLY A 194 -5.77 -21.75 -9.24
N SER A 195 -5.56 -22.86 -8.55
CA SER A 195 -5.60 -24.22 -9.11
C SER A 195 -6.35 -25.15 -8.18
#